data_AF-G7W9E9-F1
#
_entry.id   AF-G7W9E9-F1
#
_cell.length_a   1.000
_cell.length_b   1.000
_cell.length_c   1.000
_cell.angle_alpha   90.00
_cell.angle_beta   90.00
_cell.angle_gamma   90.00
#
_symmetry.space_group_name_H-M   'P 1'
#
loop_
_entity.id
_entity.type
_entity.pdbx_description
1 polymer ?
#
loop_
_entity_poly.entity_id
_entity_poly.type
_entity_poly.pdbx_seq_one_letter_code
_entity_poly.pdbx_strand_id
1 'polypeptide(L)' 'MSRIKGVTPLDGYRLEIMLDNGSEIILNLESRLYTVRFGMLWTRSF' A
#
# COMPACT_ATOMS: atom_id res chain seq x y z
N MET A 1 17.75 6.21 7.91
CA MET A 1 16.56 5.38 7.68
C MET A 1 15.36 6.27 7.84
N SER A 2 14.62 6.52 6.76
CA SER A 2 13.40 7.33 6.80
C SER A 2 12.24 6.51 7.36
N ARG A 3 11.33 7.14 8.10
CA ARG A 3 10.15 6.50 8.70
C ARG A 3 8.88 6.85 7.93
N ILE A 4 7.91 5.95 7.94
CA ILE A 4 6.58 6.21 7.38
C ILE A 4 5.88 7.25 8.27
N LYS A 5 5.46 8.36 7.66
CA LYS A 5 4.71 9.44 8.29
C LYS A 5 3.23 9.41 7.92
N GLY A 6 2.89 8.89 6.75
CA GLY A 6 1.51 8.79 6.27
C GLY A 6 1.35 7.69 5.22
N VAL A 7 0.13 7.15 5.14
CA VAL A 7 -0.27 6.15 4.14
C VAL A 7 -1.67 6.50 3.65
N THR A 8 -1.80 6.72 2.34
CA THR A 8 -3.08 7.01 1.67
C THR A 8 -3.42 5.89 0.70
N PRO A 9 -4.57 5.21 0.86
CA PRO A 9 -5.07 4.27 -0.14
C PRO A 9 -5.42 5.01 -1.44
N LEU A 10 -4.98 4.46 -2.57
CA LEU A 10 -5.33 4.93 -3.91
C LEU A 10 -6.06 3.82 -4.68
N ASP A 11 -6.72 4.20 -5.76
CA ASP A 11 -7.37 3.26 -6.67
C ASP A 11 -6.38 2.27 -7.30
N GLY A 12 -6.88 1.08 -7.63
CA GLY A 12 -6.09 0.03 -8.26
C GLY A 12 -5.07 -0.62 -7.32
N TYR A 13 -5.42 -0.76 -6.03
CA TYR A 13 -4.60 -1.43 -5.01
C TYR A 13 -3.22 -0.80 -4.82
N ARG A 14 -3.16 0.53 -4.93
CA ARG A 14 -1.94 1.31 -4.73
C ARG A 14 -1.99 2.01 -3.39
N LEU A 15 -0.82 2.20 -2.79
CA LEU A 15 -0.64 3.02 -1.60
C LEU A 15 0.35 4.13 -1.90
N GLU A 16 -0.04 5.35 -1.56
CA GLU A 16 0.89 6.46 -1.44
C GLU A 16 1.48 6.46 -0.03
N ILE A 17 2.81 6.50 0.06
CA ILE A 17 3.54 6.47 1.33
C ILE A 17 4.37 7.74 1.43
N MET A 18 4.04 8.57 2.41
CA MET A 18 4.85 9.73 2.77
C MET A 18 5.87 9.34 3.83
N LEU A 19 7.13 9.71 3.59
CA LEU A 19 8.22 9.52 4.52
C LEU A 19 8.53 10.81 5.30
N ASP A 20 9.09 10.66 6.49
CA ASP A 20 9.46 11.78 7.38
C ASP A 20 10.54 12.71 6.81
N ASN A 21 11.32 12.23 5.83
CA ASN A 21 12.32 13.00 5.09
C ASN A 21 11.72 13.80 3.92
N GLY A 22 10.39 13.80 3.75
CA GLY A 22 9.69 14.50 2.67
C GLY A 22 9.66 13.76 1.34
N SER A 23 10.23 12.56 1.25
CA SER A 23 10.08 11.70 0.07
C SER A 23 8.70 11.03 0.03
N GLU A 24 8.27 10.68 -1.17
CA GLU A 24 7.01 10.00 -1.43
C GLU A 24 7.24 8.79 -2.33
N ILE A 25 6.51 7.70 -2.05
CA ILE A 25 6.62 6.44 -2.78
C ILE A 25 5.22 5.92 -3.08
N ILE A 26 4.97 5.54 -4.34
CA ILE A 26 3.78 4.78 -4.72
C ILE A 26 4.12 3.28 -4.72
N LEU A 27 3.44 2.52 -3.86
CA LEU A 27 3.54 1.08 -3.80
C LEU A 27 2.34 0.42 -4.49
N ASN A 28 2.59 -0.34 -5.55
CA ASN A 28 1.57 -1.17 -6.19
C ASN A 28 1.49 -2.55 -5.50
N LEU A 29 0.33 -2.88 -4.92
CA LEU A 29 0.07 -4.14 -4.23
C LEU A 29 -0.74 -5.14 -5.06
N GLU A 30 -1.15 -4.81 -6.28
CA GLU A 30 -2.02 -5.67 -7.12
C GLU A 30 -1.46 -7.09 -7.26
N SER A 31 -0.17 -7.23 -7.56
CA SER A 31 0.48 -8.55 -7.68
C SER A 31 0.56 -9.32 -6.36
N ARG A 32 0.44 -8.64 -5.22
CA ARG A 32 0.53 -9.25 -3.89
C ARG A 32 -0.80 -9.80 -3.42
N LEU A 33 -1.93 -9.32 -3.94
CA LEU A 33 -3.28 -9.78 -3.54
C LEU A 33 -3.49 -11.27 -3.80
N TYR A 34 -2.86 -11.82 -4.84
CA TYR A 34 -2.99 -13.24 -5.18
C TYR A 34 -2.07 -14.16 -4.35
N THR A 35 -1.30 -13.60 -3.42
CA THR A 35 -0.44 -14.41 -2.55
C THR A 35 -1.23 -14.94 -1.36
N VAL A 36 -0.83 -16.11 -0.85
CA VAL A 36 -1.47 -16.77 0.31
C VAL A 36 -1.68 -15.81 1.49
N ARG A 37 -0.70 -14.92 1.73
CA ARG A 37 -0.74 -13.99 2.86
C ARG A 37 -1.78 -12.88 2.71
N PHE A 38 -2.07 -12.44 1.48
CA PHE A 38 -2.90 -11.26 1.22
C PHE A 38 -4.20 -11.58 0.46
N GLY A 39 -4.45 -12.85 0.12
CA GLY A 39 -5.68 -13.29 -0.55
C GLY A 39 -6.97 -12.87 0.15
N MET A 40 -6.97 -12.76 1.48
CA MET A 40 -8.14 -12.32 2.24
C MET A 40 -8.49 -10.82 2.06
N LEU A 41 -7.54 -10.01 1.60
CA LEU A 41 -7.76 -8.57 1.37
C LEU A 41 -8.54 -8.31 0.07
N TRP A 42 -8.50 -9.25 -0.88
CA TRP A 42 -9.29 -9.15 -2.11
C TRP A 42 -10.78 -9.41 -1.86
N THR A 43 -11.11 -10.28 -0.91
CA THR A 43 -12.48 -10.74 -0.66
C THR A 43 -13.29 -9.82 0.25
N ARG A 44 -12.67 -8.88 0.97
CA ARG A 44 -13.38 -7.99 1.90
C ARG A 44 -13.72 -6.66 1.22
N SER A 45 -14.99 -6.49 0.88
CA SER A 45 -15.60 -5.19 0.61
C SER A 45 -15.60 -4.36 1.91
N PHE A 46 -14.88 -3.24 1.93
CA PHE A 46 -15.00 -2.19 2.95
C PHE A 46 -15.87 -1.06 2.41
#